data_AF-A0A950L398-F1
#
_entry.id   AF-A0A950L398-F1
#
_cell.length_a   1.000
_cell.length_b   1.000
_cell.length_c   1.000
_cell.angle_alpha   90.00
_cell.angle_beta   90.00
_cell.angle_gamma   90.00
#
_symmetry.space_group_name_H-M   'P 1'
#
loop_
_entity.id
_entity.type
_entity.pdbx_description
1 polymer ?
#
loop_
_entity_poly.entity_id
_entity_poly.type
_entity_poly.pdbx_seq_one_letter_code
_entity_poly.pdbx_strand_id
1 'polypeptide(L)'
;MTGRDISGELSDGTKFTSTAPAVDDKDLIPALRANVPDFAAVNNSSTPLLGYVFQFVPFVIMALLLIFILRQAQSGGSQALSFGRSRAKLLSENRPKVTFADVAGVDEAKEELGEVVEFLKYPKKFQALGARIPKGVLLLGPPGSGKTLLARAIAGEAGVPFFSISGSDFVEMFVGVGASRVRDLFEQGKKNAPCIIFIDEIDAVGRH
;
A
#
# COMPACT_ATOMS: atom_id res chain seq x y z
N MET A 1 -42.80 3.02 29.67
CA MET A 1 -43.88 3.51 30.54
C MET A 1 -44.42 4.80 29.92
N THR A 2 -45.37 4.69 29.00
CA THR A 2 -45.99 5.84 28.32
C THR A 2 -47.41 5.96 28.87
N GLY A 3 -47.60 6.87 29.83
CA GLY A 3 -48.93 7.23 30.34
C GLY A 3 -49.72 7.99 29.27
N ARG A 4 -51.05 7.93 29.32
CA ARG A 4 -51.90 8.82 28.52
C ARG A 4 -52.06 10.13 29.29
N ASP A 5 -51.79 11.23 28.62
CA ASP A 5 -52.05 12.56 29.17
C ASP A 5 -53.54 12.86 29.08
N ILE A 6 -54.16 13.17 30.22
CA ILE A 6 -55.57 13.56 30.32
C ILE A 6 -55.60 15.04 30.67
N SER A 7 -56.31 15.82 29.86
CA SER A 7 -56.55 17.25 30.10
C SER A 7 -58.03 17.50 30.33
N GLY A 8 -58.37 18.34 31.30
CA GLY A 8 -59.74 18.74 31.61
C GLY A 8 -59.81 20.16 32.16
N GLU A 9 -61.03 20.67 32.28
CA GLU A 9 -61.32 21.99 32.84
C GLU A 9 -62.13 21.79 34.12
N LEU A 10 -61.65 22.32 35.25
CA LEU A 10 -62.34 22.27 36.54
C LEU A 10 -63.56 23.22 36.50
N SER A 11 -64.53 23.00 37.40
CA SER A 11 -65.75 23.81 37.46
C SER A 11 -65.51 25.31 37.77
N ASP A 12 -64.28 25.69 38.10
CA ASP A 12 -63.81 27.07 38.32
C ASP A 12 -63.12 27.69 37.08
N GLY A 13 -63.06 26.97 35.95
CA GLY A 13 -62.43 27.41 34.70
C GLY A 13 -60.92 27.19 34.63
N THR A 14 -60.29 26.58 35.64
CA THR A 14 -58.86 26.23 35.59
C THR A 14 -58.64 24.95 34.80
N LYS A 15 -57.74 25.02 33.81
CA LYS A 15 -57.33 23.86 33.00
C LYS A 15 -56.23 23.10 33.71
N PHE A 16 -56.39 21.79 33.85
CA PHE A 16 -55.37 20.91 34.39
C PHE A 16 -55.00 19.82 33.39
N THR A 17 -53.73 19.41 33.45
CA THR A 17 -53.20 18.28 32.68
C THR A 17 -52.59 17.31 33.68
N SER A 18 -53.06 16.08 33.69
CA SER A 18 -52.57 15.01 34.57
C SER A 18 -52.23 13.77 33.74
N THR A 19 -51.05 13.21 33.96
CA THR A 19 -50.61 11.98 33.30
C THR A 19 -51.16 10.78 34.04
N ALA A 20 -52.03 10.00 33.40
CA ALA A 20 -52.56 8.78 33.99
C ALA A 20 -51.49 7.68 33.94
N PRO A 21 -51.21 6.98 35.05
CA PRO A 21 -50.29 5.86 35.06
C PRO A 21 -50.84 4.74 34.16
N ALA A 22 -49.96 4.12 33.36
CA ALA A 22 -50.29 3.04 32.43
C ALA A 22 -50.54 1.70 33.15
N VAL A 23 -51.41 1.71 34.16
CA VAL A 23 -51.90 0.52 34.86
C VAL A 23 -53.27 0.21 34.25
N ASP A 24 -53.39 -0.96 33.64
CA ASP A 24 -54.58 -1.43 32.94
C ASP A 24 -55.65 -1.91 33.95
N ASP A 25 -56.05 -1.00 34.83
CA ASP A 25 -57.01 -1.27 35.89
C ASP A 25 -58.42 -1.03 35.35
N LYS A 26 -59.16 -2.12 35.16
CA LYS A 26 -60.46 -2.15 34.46
C LYS A 26 -61.55 -1.33 35.16
N ASP A 27 -61.34 -0.95 36.42
CA ASP A 27 -62.31 -0.25 37.27
C ASP A 27 -62.06 1.27 37.40
N LEU A 28 -60.91 1.79 36.92
CA LEU A 28 -60.58 3.21 37.02
C LEU A 28 -61.38 4.08 36.02
N ILE A 29 -61.58 3.59 34.80
CA ILE A 29 -62.30 4.33 33.75
C ILE A 29 -63.79 4.54 34.08
N PRO A 30 -64.52 3.55 34.63
CA PRO A 30 -65.89 3.75 35.12
C PRO A 30 -66.01 4.75 36.28
N ALA A 31 -65.09 4.71 37.25
CA ALA A 31 -65.11 5.59 38.43
C ALA A 31 -64.83 7.07 38.07
N LEU A 32 -63.98 7.31 37.08
CA LEU A 32 -63.69 8.64 36.55
C LEU A 32 -64.87 9.22 35.75
N ARG A 33 -65.61 8.39 34.99
CA ARG A 33 -66.87 8.79 34.33
C ARG A 33 -67.97 9.22 35.28
N ALA A 34 -68.02 8.62 36.46
CA ALA A 34 -69.08 8.90 37.42
C ALA A 34 -68.92 10.27 38.12
N ASN A 35 -67.69 10.76 38.26
CA ASN A 35 -67.39 11.93 39.11
C ASN A 35 -66.80 13.14 38.37
N VAL A 36 -66.42 12.99 37.09
CA VAL A 36 -65.83 14.09 36.31
C VAL A 36 -66.63 14.26 35.01
N PRO A 37 -67.50 15.29 34.90
CA PRO A 37 -68.16 15.61 33.64
C PRO A 37 -67.11 16.13 32.64
N ASP A 38 -67.13 15.56 31.42
CA ASP A 38 -66.29 15.90 30.27
C ASP A 38 -64.77 15.67 30.41
N PHE A 39 -64.35 14.40 30.53
CA PHE A 39 -62.97 14.02 30.20
C PHE A 39 -62.86 13.49 28.76
N ALA A 40 -61.90 14.02 28.00
CA ALA A 40 -61.52 13.52 26.68
C ALA A 40 -60.07 13.01 26.72
N ALA A 41 -59.82 11.82 26.18
CA ALA A 41 -58.47 11.29 26.05
C ALA A 41 -57.73 12.04 24.93
N VAL A 42 -56.72 12.83 25.29
CA VAL A 42 -55.84 13.46 24.29
C VAL A 42 -54.77 12.45 23.90
N ASN A 43 -55.01 11.74 22.80
CA ASN A 43 -53.97 10.92 22.19
C ASN A 43 -52.99 11.88 21.48
N ASN A 44 -51.95 12.30 22.18
CA ASN A 44 -50.81 12.99 21.57
C ASN A 44 -49.91 11.95 20.87
N SER A 45 -50.45 11.33 19.82
CA SER A 45 -49.70 10.49 18.89
C SER A 45 -49.26 11.30 17.67
N SER A 46 -48.82 12.53 17.89
CA SER A 46 -48.00 13.24 16.92
C SER A 46 -46.57 12.81 17.18
N THR A 47 -46.16 11.65 16.64
CA THR A 47 -44.74 11.38 16.44
C THR A 47 -44.27 12.44 15.46
N PRO A 48 -43.53 13.48 15.92
CA PRO A 48 -43.18 14.57 15.04
C PRO A 48 -42.31 13.95 13.95
N LEU A 49 -42.53 14.27 12.67
CA LEU A 49 -41.66 13.84 11.58
C LEU A 49 -40.16 14.10 11.90
N LEU A 50 -39.91 15.11 12.75
CA LEU A 50 -38.64 15.43 13.37
C LEU A 50 -37.96 14.24 14.09
N GLY A 51 -38.72 13.38 14.78
CA GLY A 51 -38.20 12.19 15.48
C GLY A 51 -37.61 11.16 14.53
N TYR A 52 -38.23 10.97 13.36
CA TYR A 52 -37.68 10.10 12.31
C TYR A 52 -36.38 10.68 11.73
N VAL A 53 -36.29 12.00 11.56
CA VAL A 53 -35.06 12.67 11.08
C VAL A 53 -33.89 12.41 12.04
N PHE A 54 -34.10 12.51 13.35
CA PHE A 54 -33.06 12.25 14.34
C PHE A 54 -32.52 10.81 14.32
N GLN A 55 -33.37 9.83 13.99
CA GLN A 55 -32.93 8.43 13.87
C GLN A 55 -32.01 8.18 12.67
N PHE A 56 -32.09 9.02 11.62
CA PHE A 56 -31.22 8.92 10.45
C PHE A 56 -29.93 9.74 10.56
N VAL A 57 -29.81 10.63 11.55
CA VAL A 57 -28.60 11.46 11.77
C VAL A 57 -27.31 10.62 11.85
N PRO A 58 -27.24 9.49 12.58
CA PRO A 58 -26.02 8.67 12.63
C PRO A 58 -25.63 8.09 11.27
N PHE A 59 -26.60 7.70 10.46
CA PHE A 59 -26.37 7.15 9.11
C PHE A 59 -25.90 8.23 8.14
N VAL A 60 -26.45 9.44 8.24
CA VAL A 60 -26.02 10.59 7.42
C VAL A 60 -24.59 11.00 7.78
N ILE A 61 -24.26 11.08 9.08
CA ILE A 61 -22.89 11.39 9.52
C ILE A 61 -21.91 10.32 9.03
N MET A 62 -22.27 9.03 9.15
CA MET A 62 -21.46 7.92 8.65
C MET A 62 -21.24 8.01 7.12
N ALA A 63 -22.30 8.31 6.36
CA ALA A 63 -22.22 8.45 4.91
C ALA A 63 -21.33 9.64 4.48
N LEU A 64 -21.45 10.79 5.17
CA LEU A 64 -20.60 11.96 4.91
C LEU A 64 -19.12 11.70 5.24
N LEU A 65 -18.85 10.98 6.33
CA LEU A 65 -17.50 10.59 6.71
C LEU A 65 -16.88 9.62 5.70
N LEU A 66 -17.66 8.63 5.23
CA LEU A 66 -17.22 7.72 4.16
C LEU A 66 -16.93 8.45 2.84
N ILE A 67 -17.79 9.38 2.44
CA ILE A 67 -17.55 10.21 1.25
C ILE A 67 -16.30 11.08 1.44
N PHE A 68 -16.06 11.63 2.63
CA PHE A 68 -14.86 12.41 2.92
C PHE A 68 -13.58 11.57 2.82
N ILE A 69 -13.57 10.36 3.38
CA ILE A 69 -12.44 9.42 3.27
C ILE A 69 -12.21 9.01 1.82
N LEU A 70 -13.27 8.69 1.07
CA LEU A 70 -13.13 8.30 -0.34
C LEU A 70 -12.61 9.45 -1.20
N ARG A 71 -13.03 10.69 -0.94
CA ARG A 71 -12.50 11.88 -1.61
C ARG A 71 -11.05 12.17 -1.23
N GLN A 72 -10.66 11.96 0.03
CA GLN A 72 -9.27 12.07 0.48
C GLN A 72 -8.39 10.96 -0.13
N ALA A 73 -8.90 9.73 -0.22
CA ALA A 73 -8.20 8.59 -0.82
C ALA A 73 -8.00 8.76 -2.34
N GLN A 74 -8.95 9.37 -3.05
CA GLN A 74 -8.82 9.69 -4.46
C GLN A 74 -7.88 10.87 -4.72
N SER A 75 -7.86 11.88 -3.83
CA SER A 75 -6.90 12.99 -3.89
C SER A 75 -5.46 12.61 -3.50
N GLY A 76 -5.28 11.45 -2.83
CA GLY A 76 -4.00 10.86 -2.43
C GLY A 76 -3.51 9.72 -3.34
N GLY A 77 -4.04 9.63 -4.57
CA GLY A 77 -3.44 8.93 -5.71
C GLY A 77 -2.77 7.58 -5.45
N SER A 78 -3.50 6.50 -5.73
CA SER A 78 -2.92 5.26 -6.29
C SER A 78 -1.90 4.47 -5.44
N GLN A 79 -1.61 4.85 -4.19
CA GLN A 79 -0.49 4.23 -3.47
C GLN A 79 -0.84 2.88 -2.82
N ALA A 80 -2.08 2.69 -2.37
CA ALA A 80 -2.52 1.44 -1.72
C ALA A 80 -2.67 0.25 -2.70
N LEU A 81 -3.04 0.50 -3.97
CA LEU A 81 -3.10 -0.52 -5.03
C LEU A 81 -1.73 -0.78 -5.69
N SER A 82 -0.68 -0.04 -5.31
CA SER A 82 0.68 -0.19 -5.84
C SER A 82 1.57 -1.15 -5.04
N PHE A 83 1.05 -1.77 -3.98
CA PHE A 83 1.82 -2.65 -3.08
C PHE A 83 2.24 -4.00 -3.71
N GLY A 84 1.77 -4.31 -4.92
CA GLY A 84 2.01 -5.59 -5.61
C GLY A 84 2.69 -5.51 -6.97
N ARG A 85 3.02 -4.32 -7.48
CA ARG A 85 3.88 -4.18 -8.66
C ARG A 85 5.11 -3.45 -8.22
N SER A 86 6.24 -4.16 -8.24
CA SER A 86 7.57 -3.56 -8.24
C SER A 86 7.49 -2.27 -9.07
N ARG A 87 7.54 -1.12 -8.39
CA ARG A 87 7.82 0.15 -9.05
C ARG A 87 9.25 0.03 -9.51
N ALA A 88 9.44 -0.67 -10.62
CA ALA A 88 10.61 -0.55 -11.46
C ALA A 88 10.61 0.93 -11.88
N LYS A 89 11.28 1.72 -11.03
CA LYS A 89 11.75 3.06 -11.30
C LYS A 89 12.19 3.02 -12.75
N LEU A 90 11.46 3.70 -13.63
CA LEU A 90 11.85 3.85 -15.03
C LEU A 90 13.32 4.23 -14.99
N LEU A 91 14.19 3.28 -15.33
CA LEU A 91 15.64 3.36 -15.20
C LEU A 91 16.13 4.35 -16.25
N SER A 92 15.88 5.62 -15.96
CA SER A 92 16.55 6.73 -16.61
C SER A 92 18.03 6.59 -16.29
N GLU A 93 18.82 6.42 -17.34
CA GLU A 93 20.29 6.33 -17.34
C GLU A 93 20.89 5.15 -16.56
N ASN A 94 20.57 3.93 -16.97
CA ASN A 94 21.26 2.72 -16.47
C ASN A 94 22.67 2.52 -17.06
N ARG A 95 23.29 3.58 -17.59
CA ARG A 95 24.66 3.55 -18.12
C ARG A 95 25.59 4.21 -17.11
N PRO A 96 26.51 3.47 -16.49
CA PRO A 96 27.45 4.06 -15.56
C PRO A 96 28.37 5.05 -16.28
N LYS A 97 28.62 6.20 -15.64
CA LYS A 97 29.58 7.22 -16.10
C LYS A 97 31.03 6.92 -15.73
N VAL A 98 31.23 5.91 -14.88
CA VAL A 98 32.53 5.48 -14.35
C VAL A 98 33.24 4.61 -15.39
N THR A 99 34.55 4.81 -15.56
CA THR A 99 35.41 4.12 -16.54
C THR A 99 36.64 3.54 -15.85
N PHE A 100 37.51 2.83 -16.58
CA PHE A 100 38.75 2.28 -15.99
C PHE A 100 39.73 3.36 -15.53
N ALA A 101 39.59 4.59 -16.04
CA ALA A 101 40.35 5.74 -15.56
C ALA A 101 40.02 6.11 -14.10
N ASP A 102 38.81 5.81 -13.64
CA ASP A 102 38.33 6.13 -12.29
C ASP A 102 38.70 5.08 -11.24
N VAL A 103 39.34 3.98 -11.66
CA VAL A 103 39.77 2.88 -10.78
C VAL A 103 41.29 2.90 -10.70
N ALA A 104 41.88 2.80 -9.51
CA ALA A 104 43.32 2.83 -9.32
C ALA A 104 43.85 1.59 -8.59
N GLY A 105 45.09 1.20 -8.85
CA GLY A 105 45.83 0.19 -8.08
C GLY A 105 45.44 -1.27 -8.34
N VAL A 106 44.79 -1.57 -9.48
CA VAL A 106 44.35 -2.92 -9.88
C VAL A 106 44.60 -3.17 -11.37
N ASP A 107 45.82 -2.90 -11.82
CA ASP A 107 46.13 -2.87 -13.25
C ASP A 107 46.09 -4.27 -13.88
N GLU A 108 46.46 -5.32 -13.15
CA GLU A 108 46.33 -6.71 -13.62
C GLU A 108 44.87 -7.08 -13.85
N ALA A 109 43.99 -6.73 -12.91
CA ALA A 109 42.56 -7.01 -13.04
C ALA A 109 41.92 -6.21 -14.18
N LYS A 110 42.35 -4.97 -14.44
CA LYS A 110 41.87 -4.19 -15.59
C LYS A 110 42.28 -4.83 -16.91
N GLU A 111 43.47 -5.39 -17.00
CA GLU A 111 43.95 -6.08 -18.20
C GLU A 111 43.11 -7.33 -18.49
N GLU A 112 42.91 -8.20 -17.49
CA GLU A 112 42.07 -9.40 -17.63
C GLU A 112 40.61 -9.05 -17.96
N LEU A 113 40.05 -8.04 -17.29
CA LEU A 113 38.68 -7.59 -17.53
C LEU A 113 38.53 -6.80 -18.83
N GLY A 114 39.64 -6.36 -19.44
CA GLY A 114 39.66 -5.74 -20.76
C GLY A 114 39.12 -6.66 -21.85
N GLU A 115 39.40 -7.97 -21.76
CA GLU A 115 38.83 -8.96 -22.68
C GLU A 115 37.30 -9.03 -22.54
N VAL A 116 36.79 -8.96 -21.31
CA VAL A 116 35.34 -8.94 -21.04
C VAL A 116 34.69 -7.69 -21.63
N VAL A 117 35.36 -6.53 -21.54
CA VAL A 117 34.90 -5.28 -22.16
C VAL A 117 34.86 -5.42 -23.70
N GLU A 118 35.92 -5.95 -24.32
CA GLU A 118 35.96 -6.14 -25.78
C GLU A 118 34.85 -7.10 -26.23
N PHE A 119 34.61 -8.15 -25.44
CA PHE A 119 33.53 -9.09 -25.68
C PHE A 119 32.15 -8.40 -25.68
N LEU A 120 31.87 -7.56 -24.68
CA LEU A 120 30.61 -6.83 -24.56
C LEU A 120 30.43 -5.79 -25.68
N LYS A 121 31.52 -5.18 -26.18
CA LYS A 121 31.49 -4.25 -27.32
C LYS A 121 31.29 -4.95 -28.66
N TYR A 122 31.93 -6.11 -28.86
CA TYR A 122 31.98 -6.78 -30.17
C TYR A 122 31.54 -8.26 -30.11
N PRO A 123 30.34 -8.60 -29.58
CA PRO A 123 29.96 -9.98 -29.33
C PRO A 123 29.93 -10.85 -30.60
N LYS A 124 29.62 -10.27 -31.76
CA LYS A 124 29.60 -10.97 -33.06
C LYS A 124 30.99 -11.45 -33.50
N LYS A 125 32.06 -10.69 -33.21
CA LYS A 125 33.45 -11.04 -33.56
C LYS A 125 33.87 -12.32 -32.83
N PHE A 126 33.58 -12.39 -31.53
CA PHE A 126 33.91 -13.54 -30.69
C PHE A 126 33.05 -14.77 -31.01
N GLN A 127 31.77 -14.59 -31.33
CA GLN A 127 30.91 -15.69 -31.77
C GLN A 127 31.38 -16.30 -33.11
N ALA A 128 31.83 -15.46 -34.06
CA ALA A 128 32.35 -15.94 -35.34
C ALA A 128 33.64 -16.76 -35.19
N LEU A 129 34.46 -16.44 -34.18
CA LEU A 129 35.66 -17.20 -33.82
C LEU A 129 35.37 -18.49 -33.02
N GLY A 130 34.10 -18.76 -32.69
CA GLY A 130 33.70 -19.90 -31.87
C GLY A 130 34.09 -19.78 -30.39
N ALA A 131 34.50 -18.59 -29.94
CA ALA A 131 34.88 -18.35 -28.56
C ALA A 131 33.65 -18.45 -27.64
N ARG A 132 33.78 -19.20 -26.55
CA ARG A 132 32.74 -19.29 -25.52
C ARG A 132 32.87 -18.14 -24.55
N ILE A 133 31.76 -17.46 -24.34
CA ILE A 133 31.66 -16.28 -23.48
C ILE A 133 31.67 -16.73 -22.02
N PRO A 134 32.55 -16.18 -21.16
CA PRO A 134 32.45 -16.37 -19.73
C PRO A 134 31.07 -15.92 -19.24
N LYS A 135 30.33 -16.81 -18.59
CA LYS A 135 28.95 -16.51 -18.15
C LYS A 135 28.91 -15.64 -16.89
N GLY A 136 30.02 -15.56 -16.16
CA GLY A 136 30.12 -14.79 -14.93
C GLY A 136 31.57 -14.65 -14.49
N VAL A 137 31.85 -13.60 -13.73
CA VAL A 137 33.15 -13.30 -13.13
C VAL A 137 32.90 -13.09 -11.64
N LEU A 138 33.72 -13.71 -10.79
CA LEU A 138 33.66 -13.54 -9.34
C LEU A 138 34.82 -12.64 -8.89
N LEU A 139 34.50 -11.47 -8.36
CA LEU A 139 35.49 -10.54 -7.81
C LEU A 139 35.67 -10.83 -6.31
N LEU A 140 36.86 -11.29 -5.93
CA LEU A 140 37.22 -11.61 -4.54
C LEU A 140 38.19 -10.57 -3.99
N GLY A 141 38.05 -10.22 -2.71
CA GLY A 141 38.97 -9.32 -2.03
C GLY A 141 38.38 -8.74 -0.74
N PRO A 142 39.19 -8.07 0.09
CA PRO A 142 38.73 -7.44 1.34
C PRO A 142 37.67 -6.36 1.07
N PRO A 143 36.81 -6.03 2.05
CA PRO A 143 35.86 -4.92 1.92
C PRO A 143 36.61 -3.62 1.60
N GLY A 144 36.01 -2.76 0.78
CA GLY A 144 36.64 -1.51 0.35
C GLY A 144 37.67 -1.62 -0.79
N SER A 145 37.96 -2.81 -1.31
CA SER A 145 38.91 -3.01 -2.43
C SER A 145 38.39 -2.57 -3.82
N GLY A 146 37.33 -1.77 -3.89
CA GLY A 146 36.82 -1.24 -5.15
C GLY A 146 36.09 -2.23 -6.07
N LYS A 147 35.69 -3.44 -5.62
CA LYS A 147 34.98 -4.44 -6.45
C LYS A 147 33.75 -3.88 -7.19
N THR A 148 32.87 -3.21 -6.46
CA THR A 148 31.65 -2.59 -7.01
C THR A 148 31.99 -1.43 -7.96
N LEU A 149 33.08 -0.70 -7.69
CA LEU A 149 33.56 0.38 -8.54
C LEU A 149 34.12 -0.17 -9.86
N LEU A 150 34.93 -1.23 -9.79
CA LEU A 150 35.49 -1.93 -10.94
C LEU A 150 34.36 -2.51 -11.82
N ALA A 151 33.36 -3.17 -11.23
CA ALA A 151 32.22 -3.69 -11.99
C ALA A 151 31.44 -2.59 -12.74
N ARG A 152 31.25 -1.41 -12.12
CA ARG A 152 30.65 -0.24 -12.78
C ARG A 152 31.53 0.30 -13.91
N ALA A 153 32.84 0.31 -13.71
CA ALA A 153 33.81 0.74 -14.70
C ALA A 153 33.80 -0.16 -15.95
N ILE A 154 33.71 -1.48 -15.80
CA ILE A 154 33.58 -2.43 -16.93
C ILE A 154 32.34 -2.10 -17.77
N ALA A 155 31.19 -1.88 -17.13
CA ALA A 155 29.96 -1.52 -17.84
C ALA A 155 30.06 -0.16 -18.54
N GLY A 156 30.74 0.81 -17.93
CA GLY A 156 30.93 2.14 -18.50
C GLY A 156 31.87 2.11 -19.69
N GLU A 157 32.97 1.36 -19.57
CA GLU A 157 33.90 1.09 -20.67
C GLU A 157 33.20 0.43 -21.85
N ALA A 158 32.38 -0.59 -21.59
CA ALA A 158 31.61 -1.29 -22.62
C ALA A 158 30.41 -0.49 -23.15
N GLY A 159 29.98 0.57 -22.46
CA GLY A 159 28.81 1.38 -22.82
C GLY A 159 27.48 0.62 -22.67
N VAL A 160 27.43 -0.41 -21.83
CA VAL A 160 26.27 -1.30 -21.67
C VAL A 160 25.48 -0.98 -20.39
N PRO A 161 24.20 -1.37 -20.32
CA PRO A 161 23.41 -1.22 -19.08
C PRO A 161 24.02 -1.99 -17.91
N PHE A 162 24.00 -1.40 -16.71
CA PHE A 162 24.48 -1.99 -15.47
C PHE A 162 23.34 -2.21 -14.49
N PHE A 163 22.95 -3.47 -14.28
CA PHE A 163 21.96 -3.83 -13.28
C PHE A 163 22.67 -4.30 -12.01
N SER A 164 22.22 -3.87 -10.83
CA SER A 164 22.82 -4.28 -9.56
C SER A 164 21.76 -4.74 -8.57
N ILE A 165 22.08 -5.77 -7.80
CA ILE A 165 21.29 -6.28 -6.67
C ILE A 165 22.25 -6.71 -5.54
N SER A 166 21.82 -6.60 -4.29
CA SER A 166 22.62 -7.12 -3.17
C SER A 166 22.23 -8.57 -2.88
N GLY A 167 23.21 -9.41 -2.53
CA GLY A 167 23.02 -10.80 -2.15
C GLY A 167 22.16 -10.94 -0.89
N SER A 168 22.26 -9.96 0.01
CA SER A 168 21.41 -9.83 1.19
C SER A 168 19.93 -9.60 0.85
N ASP A 169 19.60 -9.02 -0.32
CA ASP A 169 18.20 -8.86 -0.79
C ASP A 169 17.53 -10.21 -1.10
N PHE A 170 18.29 -11.32 -1.14
CA PHE A 170 17.75 -12.66 -1.37
C PHE A 170 17.34 -13.39 -0.09
N VAL A 171 17.84 -12.97 1.08
CA VAL A 171 17.63 -13.63 2.38
C VAL A 171 16.51 -12.93 3.15
N GLU A 172 15.42 -12.58 2.46
CA GLU A 172 14.27 -11.94 3.08
C GLU A 172 13.45 -12.92 3.92
N MET A 173 12.78 -12.39 4.96
CA MET A 173 11.90 -13.16 5.86
C MET A 173 10.74 -13.86 5.14
N PHE A 174 10.42 -13.46 3.90
CA PHE A 174 9.32 -14.00 3.11
C PHE A 174 9.83 -15.00 2.07
N VAL A 175 9.45 -16.27 2.24
CA VAL A 175 9.83 -17.37 1.35
C VAL A 175 9.43 -17.06 -0.10
N GLY A 176 10.38 -17.20 -1.03
CA GLY A 176 10.13 -17.09 -2.47
C GLY A 176 10.16 -15.67 -3.06
N VAL A 177 10.13 -14.62 -2.23
CA VAL A 177 10.19 -13.23 -2.70
C VAL A 177 11.56 -12.90 -3.29
N GLY A 178 12.64 -13.30 -2.62
CA GLY A 178 14.02 -13.12 -3.12
C GLY A 178 14.25 -13.84 -4.46
N ALA A 179 13.76 -15.08 -4.59
CA ALA A 179 13.89 -15.86 -5.82
C ALA A 179 13.15 -15.24 -7.01
N SER A 180 12.00 -14.58 -6.79
CA SER A 180 11.29 -13.87 -7.86
C SER A 180 12.10 -12.69 -8.39
N ARG A 181 12.73 -11.90 -7.50
CA ARG A 181 13.56 -10.75 -7.91
C ARG A 181 14.75 -11.14 -8.76
N VAL A 182 15.41 -12.26 -8.44
CA VAL A 182 16.49 -12.82 -9.27
C VAL A 182 15.96 -13.07 -10.68
N ARG A 183 14.85 -13.81 -10.80
CA ARG A 183 14.27 -14.14 -12.11
C ARG A 183 13.92 -12.89 -12.89
N ASP A 184 13.23 -11.94 -12.27
CA ASP A 184 12.82 -10.68 -12.90
C ASP A 184 14.04 -9.86 -13.35
N LEU A 185 15.11 -9.81 -12.55
CA LEU A 185 16.37 -9.15 -12.89
C LEU A 185 17.03 -9.78 -14.11
N PHE A 186 17.11 -11.11 -14.15
CA PHE A 186 17.67 -11.84 -15.29
C PHE A 186 16.79 -11.72 -16.55
N GLU A 187 15.47 -11.67 -16.41
CA GLU A 187 14.56 -11.40 -17.53
C GLU A 187 14.73 -9.98 -18.09
N GLN A 188 14.87 -8.98 -17.22
CA GLN A 188 15.16 -7.61 -17.62
C GLN A 188 16.53 -7.50 -18.30
N GLY A 189 17.55 -8.17 -17.77
CA GLY A 189 18.88 -8.22 -18.37
C GLY A 189 18.85 -8.84 -19.77
N LYS A 190 18.16 -9.96 -19.96
CA LYS A 190 17.99 -10.59 -21.28
C LYS A 190 17.35 -9.66 -22.30
N LYS A 191 16.37 -8.85 -21.90
CA LYS A 191 15.71 -7.86 -22.78
C LYS A 191 16.62 -6.68 -23.16
N ASN A 192 17.62 -6.38 -22.33
CA ASN A 192 18.56 -5.27 -22.51
C ASN A 192 19.98 -5.74 -22.88
N ALA A 193 20.13 -6.96 -23.41
CA ALA A 193 21.42 -7.51 -23.77
C ALA A 193 22.05 -6.77 -24.97
N PRO A 194 23.37 -6.52 -25.00
CA PRO A 194 24.36 -6.88 -23.96
C PRO A 194 24.27 -5.96 -22.72
N CYS A 195 24.38 -6.54 -21.53
CA CYS A 195 24.32 -5.83 -20.24
C CYS A 195 25.18 -6.54 -19.18
N ILE A 196 25.49 -5.85 -18.08
CA ILE A 196 26.11 -6.43 -16.89
C ILE A 196 25.07 -6.55 -15.78
N ILE A 197 25.02 -7.71 -15.14
CA ILE A 197 24.28 -7.94 -13.89
C ILE A 197 25.32 -8.13 -12.79
N PHE A 198 25.34 -7.22 -11.83
CA PHE A 198 26.21 -7.25 -10.68
C PHE A 198 25.44 -7.70 -9.45
N ILE A 199 25.97 -8.71 -8.76
CA ILE A 199 25.42 -9.22 -7.51
C ILE A 199 26.48 -8.97 -6.44
N ASP A 200 26.24 -7.97 -5.59
CA ASP A 200 27.10 -7.72 -4.43
C ASP A 200 26.81 -8.74 -3.32
N GLU A 201 27.72 -8.92 -2.36
CA GLU A 201 27.50 -9.78 -1.17
C GLU A 201 26.93 -11.18 -1.50
N ILE A 202 27.40 -11.80 -2.59
CA ILE A 202 26.89 -13.10 -3.05
C ILE A 202 27.06 -14.21 -1.99
N ASP A 203 28.02 -14.05 -1.08
CA ASP A 203 28.27 -14.93 0.05
C ASP A 203 27.08 -15.03 1.01
N ALA A 204 26.20 -14.04 1.05
CA ALA A 204 24.95 -14.09 1.82
C ALA A 204 24.02 -15.24 1.38
N VAL A 205 24.07 -15.64 0.10
CA VAL A 205 23.21 -16.68 -0.48
C VAL A 205 23.76 -18.08 -0.28
N GLY A 206 25.09 -18.23 -0.15
CA GLY A 206 25.79 -19.51 -0.15
C GLY A 206 26.01 -20.17 1.22
N ARG A 207 25.38 -19.67 2.29
CA ARG A 207 25.61 -20.14 3.67
C ARG A 207 24.88 -21.44 4.07
N HIS A 208 24.19 -22.11 3.16
CA HIS A 208 23.43 -23.33 3.43
C HIS A 208 23.66 -24.41 2.36
#